data_AF-A0A3E3DNR3-F1
#
_entry.id   AF-A0A3E3DNR3-F1
#
_cell.length_a   1.000
_cell.length_b   1.000
_cell.length_c   1.000
_cell.angle_alpha   90.00
_cell.angle_beta   90.00
_cell.angle_gamma   90.00
#
_symmetry.space_group_name_H-M   'P 1'
#
loop_
_entity.id
_entity.type
_entity.pdbx_description
1 polymer ?
#
loop_
_entity_poly.entity_id
_entity_poly.type
_entity_poly.pdbx_seq_one_letter_code
_entity_poly.pdbx_strand_id
1 'polypeptide(L)'
;MAELSNIEIPYPEYDAKNLFVRDDKKRNYYLITVKGNKRVNLKEFRKNNNTRPLSFASADDLMEIMGLILGALTPLGLLNDTGCKVTLFLDNDFILQAIP
;
A
#
# COMPACT_ATOMS: atom_id res chain seq x y z
N MET A 1 -3.94 8.95 12.17
CA MET A 1 -4.08 7.63 12.83
C MET A 1 -4.92 7.68 14.12
N ALA A 2 -5.18 8.84 14.73
CA ALA A 2 -5.96 8.96 15.96
C ALA A 2 -7.49 8.99 15.77
N GLU A 3 -7.98 9.16 14.54
CA GLU A 3 -9.43 9.30 14.25
C GLU A 3 -10.16 7.96 14.02
N LEU A 4 -9.41 6.86 13.80
CA LEU A 4 -9.98 5.53 13.50
C LEU A 4 -10.23 4.68 14.75
N SER A 5 -9.71 5.07 15.92
CA SER A 5 -9.76 4.26 17.14
C SER A 5 -11.14 4.15 17.78
N ASN A 6 -12.14 4.90 17.30
CA ASN A 6 -13.50 4.93 17.86
C ASN A 6 -14.59 4.40 16.90
N ILE A 7 -14.20 3.82 15.76
CA ILE A 7 -15.16 3.24 14.81
C ILE A 7 -15.18 1.72 15.04
N GLU A 8 -16.35 1.17 15.38
CA GLU A 8 -16.54 -0.28 15.37
C GLU A 8 -16.49 -0.78 13.93
N ILE A 9 -15.39 -1.47 13.60
CA ILE A 9 -15.18 -2.12 12.31
C ILE A 9 -15.49 -3.62 12.48
N PRO A 10 -16.15 -4.27 11.51
CA PRO A 10 -16.51 -5.69 11.64
C PRO A 10 -15.32 -6.65 11.83
N TYR A 11 -14.14 -6.28 11.33
CA TYR A 11 -12.93 -7.10 11.40
C TYR A 11 -11.69 -6.28 11.78
N PRO A 12 -11.57 -5.83 13.05
CA PRO A 12 -10.49 -4.96 13.49
C PRO A 12 -9.11 -5.62 13.40
N GLU A 13 -9.03 -6.96 13.45
CA GLU A 13 -7.79 -7.74 13.33
C GLU A 13 -7.17 -7.71 11.92
N TYR A 14 -7.97 -7.33 10.91
CA TYR A 14 -7.54 -7.10 9.53
C TYR A 14 -7.47 -5.62 9.16
N ASP A 15 -7.45 -4.71 10.15
CA ASP A 15 -7.14 -3.30 9.89
C ASP A 15 -5.83 -3.17 9.11
N ALA A 16 -5.86 -2.38 8.03
CA ALA A 16 -4.81 -2.30 7.06
C ALA A 16 -4.43 -0.85 6.77
N LYS A 17 -3.16 -0.65 6.44
CA LYS A 17 -2.69 0.60 5.86
C LYS A 17 -1.93 0.34 4.58
N ASN A 18 -2.01 1.35 3.71
CA ASN A 18 -1.48 1.29 2.36
C ASN A 18 -0.38 2.34 2.21
N LEU A 19 0.77 1.92 1.68
CA LEU A 19 1.88 2.80 1.34
C LEU A 19 2.03 2.83 -0.17
N PHE A 20 1.83 4.00 -0.76
CA PHE A 20 2.10 4.22 -2.18
C PHE A 20 3.50 4.80 -2.36
N VAL A 21 4.41 3.98 -2.90
CA VAL A 21 5.83 4.30 -3.04
C VAL A 21 6.30 4.09 -4.47
N ARG A 22 7.41 4.73 -4.81
CA ARG A 22 8.03 4.62 -6.13
C ARG A 22 9.54 4.55 -6.02
N ASP A 23 10.16 4.08 -7.08
CA ASP A 23 11.60 4.18 -7.20
C ASP A 23 12.10 5.61 -7.46
N ASP A 24 13.40 5.81 -7.28
CA ASP A 24 14.11 7.07 -7.53
C ASP A 24 14.04 7.53 -9.00
N LYS A 25 13.74 6.63 -9.94
CA LYS A 25 13.65 6.93 -11.38
C LYS A 25 12.22 7.15 -11.86
N LYS A 26 11.22 7.08 -10.97
CA LYS A 26 9.79 7.14 -11.30
C LYS A 26 9.36 6.11 -12.36
N ARG A 27 10.05 4.97 -12.43
CA ARG A 27 9.76 3.92 -13.42
C ARG A 27 8.85 2.83 -12.87
N ASN A 28 8.98 2.54 -11.58
CA ASN A 28 8.19 1.51 -10.92
C ASN A 28 7.44 2.13 -9.73
N TYR A 29 6.15 1.83 -9.65
CA TYR A 29 5.26 2.19 -8.55
C TYR A 29 4.83 0.94 -7.80
N TYR A 30 4.72 1.07 -6.49
CA TYR A 30 4.39 -0.03 -5.61
C TYR A 30 3.31 0.41 -4.63
N LEU A 31 2.30 -0.43 -4.47
CA LEU A 31 1.34 -0.31 -3.39
C LEU A 31 1.62 -1.41 -2.38
N ILE A 32 2.04 -1.03 -1.17
CA ILE A 32 2.37 -1.97 -0.10
C ILE A 32 1.25 -1.94 0.92
N THR A 33 0.57 -3.07 1.11
CA THR A 33 -0.55 -3.24 2.05
C THR A 33 -0.10 -4.08 3.23
N VAL A 34 -0.12 -3.51 4.43
CA VAL A 34 0.29 -4.17 5.69
C VAL A 34 -0.75 -3.93 6.78
N LYS A 35 -0.72 -4.70 7.87
CA LYS A 35 -1.55 -4.43 9.05
C LYS A 35 -1.31 -3.02 9.60
N GLY A 36 -2.37 -2.36 10.08
CA GLY A 36 -2.32 -0.95 10.51
C GLY A 36 -1.23 -0.67 11.55
N ASN A 37 -1.02 -1.59 12.49
CA ASN A 37 -0.01 -1.51 13.54
C ASN A 37 1.41 -1.92 13.11
N LYS A 38 1.59 -2.55 11.94
CA LYS A 38 2.90 -3.05 11.47
C LYS A 38 3.78 -1.90 10.96
N ARG A 39 5.03 -1.82 11.39
CA ARG A 39 6.00 -0.85 10.85
C ARG A 39 6.64 -1.40 9.58
N VAL A 40 6.73 -0.57 8.55
CA VAL A 40 7.39 -0.92 7.28
C VAL A 40 8.72 -0.20 7.21
N ASN A 41 9.81 -0.97 7.07
CA ASN A 41 11.13 -0.43 6.80
C ASN A 41 11.42 -0.52 5.29
N LEU A 42 11.32 0.61 4.58
CA LEU A 42 11.55 0.66 3.13
C LEU A 42 12.98 0.24 2.73
N LYS A 43 13.97 0.39 3.61
CA LYS A 43 15.36 -0.06 3.33
C LYS A 43 15.47 -1.58 3.35
N GLU A 44 14.79 -2.24 4.28
CA GLU A 44 14.72 -3.71 4.33
C GLU A 44 13.85 -4.25 3.21
N PHE A 45 12.68 -3.64 2.97
CA PHE A 45 11.80 -4.00 1.86
C PHE A 45 12.56 -4.00 0.53
N ARG A 46 13.37 -2.95 0.29
CA ARG A 46 14.23 -2.86 -0.89
C ARG A 46 15.17 -4.05 -1.02
N LYS A 47 15.86 -4.43 0.06
CA LYS A 47 16.81 -5.56 0.07
C LYS A 47 16.11 -6.88 -0.21
N ASN A 48 14.95 -7.10 0.41
CA ASN A 48 14.22 -8.36 0.33
C ASN A 48 13.55 -8.56 -1.04
N ASN A 49 13.15 -7.47 -1.71
CA ASN A 49 12.43 -7.52 -2.97
C ASN A 49 13.28 -7.03 -4.17
N ASN A 50 14.60 -6.88 -3.99
CA ASN A 50 15.55 -6.42 -5.01
C ASN A 50 15.11 -5.17 -5.79
N THR A 51 14.54 -4.18 -5.09
CA THR A 51 14.10 -2.93 -5.72
C THR A 51 15.19 -1.86 -5.73
N ARG A 52 14.95 -0.81 -6.52
CA ARG A 52 15.66 0.47 -6.43
C ARG A 52 15.33 1.20 -5.11
N PRO A 53 16.09 2.25 -4.71
CA PRO A 53 15.73 3.08 -3.57
C PRO A 53 14.28 3.57 -3.66
N LEU A 54 13.51 3.36 -2.59
CA LEU A 54 12.09 3.68 -2.55
C LEU A 54 11.82 4.96 -1.77
N SER A 55 10.85 5.73 -2.23
CA SER A 55 10.33 6.95 -1.59
C SER A 55 8.81 7.03 -1.79
N PHE A 56 8.11 7.79 -0.94
CA PHE A 56 6.68 8.03 -1.16
C PHE A 56 6.45 8.76 -2.49
N ALA A 57 5.46 8.28 -3.25
CA ALA A 57 5.03 8.97 -4.46
C ALA A 57 4.29 10.27 -4.10
N SER A 58 4.22 11.22 -5.05
CA SER A 58 3.51 12.48 -4.82
C SER A 58 1.99 12.27 -4.84
N ALA A 59 1.25 13.24 -4.31
CA ALA A 59 -0.20 13.28 -4.45
C ALA A 59 -0.64 13.34 -5.93
N ASP A 60 0.12 14.05 -6.77
CA ASP A 60 -0.14 14.12 -8.21
C ASP A 60 0.02 12.75 -8.89
N ASP A 61 1.12 12.02 -8.61
CA ASP A 61 1.34 10.69 -9.15
C ASP A 61 0.20 9.73 -8.69
N LEU A 62 -0.27 9.87 -7.44
CA LEU A 62 -1.37 9.06 -6.92
C LEU A 62 -2.70 9.33 -7.62
N MET A 63 -3.03 10.61 -7.84
CA MET A 63 -4.24 10.99 -8.55
C MET A 63 -4.18 10.57 -10.02
N GLU A 64 -3.05 10.78 -10.69
CA GLU A 64 -2.87 10.42 -12.10
C GLU A 64 -2.99 8.91 -12.33
N ILE A 65 -2.37 8.10 -11.45
CA ILE A 65 -2.27 6.65 -11.66
C ILE A 65 -3.45 5.89 -11.04
N MET A 66 -3.85 6.25 -9.82
CA MET A 66 -4.88 5.52 -9.08
C MET A 66 -6.19 6.29 -8.93
N GLY A 67 -6.26 7.56 -9.36
CA GLY A 67 -7.47 8.38 -9.18
C GLY A 67 -7.83 8.63 -7.71
N LEU A 68 -6.85 8.60 -6.81
CA LEU A 68 -7.06 8.71 -5.36
C LEU A 68 -6.39 9.96 -4.78
N ILE A 69 -6.87 10.37 -3.61
CA ILE A 69 -6.25 11.40 -2.77
C ILE A 69 -5.52 10.78 -1.57
N LEU A 70 -4.63 11.56 -0.95
CA LEU A 70 -4.02 11.18 0.32
C LEU A 70 -5.09 10.95 1.39
N GLY A 71 -4.92 9.89 2.19
CA GLY A 71 -5.90 9.48 3.20
C GLY A 71 -7.01 8.55 2.67
N ALA A 72 -7.23 8.49 1.36
CA ALA A 72 -8.19 7.58 0.72
C ALA A 72 -7.51 6.36 0.05
N LEU A 73 -6.24 6.10 0.37
CA LEU A 73 -5.46 5.01 -0.22
C LEU A 73 -6.07 3.64 0.10
N THR A 74 -6.37 2.87 -0.94
CA THR A 74 -6.92 1.51 -0.86
C THR A 74 -6.37 0.63 -1.98
N PRO A 75 -6.17 -0.69 -1.77
CA PRO A 75 -5.83 -1.63 -2.84
C PRO A 75 -6.84 -1.62 -3.99
N LEU A 76 -8.10 -1.28 -3.72
CA LEU A 76 -9.14 -1.17 -4.74
C LEU A 76 -8.85 -0.06 -5.77
N GLY A 77 -8.00 0.91 -5.44
CA GLY A 77 -7.59 1.95 -6.39
C GLY A 77 -6.76 1.41 -7.56
N LEU A 78 -6.24 0.18 -7.48
CA LEU A 78 -5.59 -0.48 -8.61
C LEU A 78 -6.55 -0.68 -9.80
N LEU A 79 -7.86 -0.72 -9.56
CA LEU A 79 -8.87 -0.80 -10.63
C LEU A 79 -8.87 0.46 -11.53
N ASN A 80 -8.36 1.58 -11.03
CA ASN A 80 -8.22 2.82 -11.79
C ASN A 80 -6.91 2.88 -12.59
N ASP A 81 -5.92 2.04 -12.25
CA ASP A 81 -4.61 1.99 -12.93
C ASP A 81 -4.72 1.20 -14.25
N THR A 82 -5.33 1.82 -15.26
CA THR A 82 -5.50 1.20 -16.59
C THR A 82 -4.18 0.91 -17.29
N GLY A 83 -3.08 1.52 -16.85
CA GLY A 83 -1.74 1.32 -17.38
C GLY A 83 -0.98 0.18 -16.71
N CYS A 84 -1.54 -0.46 -15.69
CA CYS A 84 -0.88 -1.49 -14.87
C CYS A 84 0.52 -1.05 -14.40
N LYS A 85 0.68 0.23 -14.04
CA LYS A 85 1.93 0.83 -13.60
C LYS A 85 2.31 0.42 -12.17
N VAL A 86 1.32 0.02 -11.36
CA VAL A 86 1.48 -0.24 -9.93
C VAL A 86 1.54 -1.74 -9.65
N THR A 87 2.61 -2.18 -8.98
CA THR A 87 2.71 -3.54 -8.45
C THR A 87 2.23 -3.58 -7.00
N LEU A 88 1.26 -4.45 -6.71
CA LEU A 88 0.76 -4.71 -5.36
C LEU A 88 1.70 -5.65 -4.60
N PHE A 89 2.06 -5.25 -3.39
CA PHE A 89 2.65 -6.11 -2.36
C PHE A 89 1.65 -6.23 -1.21
N LEU A 90 1.09 -7.43 -1.03
CA LEU A 90 0.23 -7.75 0.08
C LEU A 90 1.04 -8.51 1.14
N ASP A 91 0.97 -8.06 2.39
CA ASP A 91 1.63 -8.74 3.49
C ASP A 91 1.04 -10.14 3.71
N ASN A 92 1.90 -11.13 3.90
CA ASN A 92 1.49 -12.51 4.20
C ASN A 92 0.67 -12.60 5.50
N ASP A 93 0.75 -11.62 6.39
CA ASP A 93 -0.11 -11.56 7.59
C ASP A 93 -1.62 -11.48 7.28
N PHE A 94 -2.00 -11.12 6.05
CA PHE A 94 -3.38 -11.16 5.56
C PHE A 94 -3.75 -12.48 4.88
N ILE A 95 -2.77 -13.32 4.57
CA ILE A 95 -2.98 -14.63 3.95
C ILE A 95 -3.16 -15.64 5.09
N LEU A 96 -4.41 -15.91 5.46
CA LEU A 96 -4.75 -17.06 6.30
C LEU A 96 -5.00 -18.28 5.41
N GLN A 97 -4.53 -19.44 5.89
CA GLN A 97 -4.87 -20.75 5.35
C GLN A 97 -6.40 -20.91 5.31
N ALA A 98 -6.90 -21.33 4.15
CA ALA A 98 -8.26 -21.78 3.85
C ALA A 98 -9.39 -21.06 4.61
N ILE A 99 -10.17 -20.28 3.87
CA ILE A 99 -11.57 -20.05 4.20
C ILE A 99 -12.20 -21.45 4.43
N PRO A 100 -12.83 -21.72 5.59
CA PRO A 100 -13.46 -23.01 5.86
C PRO A 100 -14.56 -23.36 4.85
#